data_AF-A0A2E6Q907-F1
#
_entry.id   AF-A0A2E6Q907-F1
#
_cell.length_a   1.000
_cell.length_b   1.000
_cell.length_c   1.000
_cell.angle_alpha   90.00
_cell.angle_beta   90.00
_cell.angle_gamma   90.00
#
_symmetry.space_group_name_H-M   'P 1'
#
loop_
_entity.id
_entity.type
_entity.pdbx_description
1 polymer ?
#
loop_
_entity_poly.entity_id
_entity_poly.type
_entity_poly.pdbx_seq_one_letter_code
_entity_poly.pdbx_strand_id
1 'polypeptide(L)'
;MTDETENEPWTPDQTEIEQIIRDHELWLLEDIRTGDDSRRANFRSANLNGRGIKSANLSEADLSAANLTNCEFQKTILHNANFLKSNLAESHFWDTSIRDAYLYGTDLSGVRFWDTDLENATLREAKIDGIDIRRSNFRNADLQGLNFDHEGHEVDFEDTILRDANLKNAKLETVLGLQSHQLGGADLSNAKVPSHIDEFEGIGQVEELSKHARNIFLSVVGGCVFSWLTIATTTDIALITNATSGGTKLPVINTSVPIAGFFWAAPVILLALYIYLNLYLQRLWEGMASLPAIFPDGRTLDERTHPWLLSGIVRVHVPRLANRPLAQTYLQFWISVIAAWGMVPFTIAMFAWRYLPKHDWIGSIWLFALLTGAMSYGLYTYRLARSTLKGNLSLRAEPEPIPTQKRAWDGFKRLQFNSVITCLAIFALAWTTFAIEVGKIGPERIVVLSSNIYWKLPIEFGHAQMQDADLKNADLSSVDLRRGLLMDANLEKANLSIGDLRETFFTRANLKRANLKFADLRNAFLYDANLEKANLRGAKLGGARLKDANFTGARLKEADLRKSYVTQAQLDTACGDAKTKLPPGLTLKSCKQKPSNR
;
A
#
# COMPACT_ATOMS: atom_id res chain seq x y z
N MET A 1 42.66 -46.60 -46.22
CA MET A 1 42.28 -45.68 -47.30
C MET A 1 40.87 -45.22 -46.98
N THR A 2 40.81 -44.27 -46.05
CA THR A 2 39.61 -43.57 -45.59
C THR A 2 39.44 -42.39 -46.53
N ASP A 3 38.30 -42.33 -47.21
CA ASP A 3 37.96 -41.24 -48.11
C ASP A 3 37.40 -40.10 -47.26
N GLU A 4 38.32 -39.33 -46.66
CA GLU A 4 38.05 -38.00 -46.12
C GLU A 4 37.88 -37.05 -47.32
N THR A 5 36.67 -37.02 -47.88
CA THR A 5 36.24 -35.86 -48.64
C THR A 5 35.80 -34.82 -47.63
N GLU A 6 36.64 -33.81 -47.42
CA GLU A 6 36.24 -32.55 -46.80
C GLU A 6 35.01 -32.05 -47.56
N ASN A 7 33.82 -32.17 -46.97
CA ASN A 7 32.62 -31.52 -47.50
C ASN A 7 32.90 -30.01 -47.49
N GLU A 8 33.13 -29.43 -48.68
CA GLU A 8 33.24 -27.98 -48.82
C GLU A 8 32.02 -27.31 -48.17
N PRO A 9 32.20 -26.19 -47.45
CA PRO A 9 31.09 -25.46 -46.84
C PRO A 9 30.05 -25.08 -47.88
N TRP A 10 28.77 -25.39 -47.63
CA TRP A 10 27.67 -25.00 -48.51
C TRP A 10 27.67 -23.48 -48.70
N THR A 11 27.79 -23.02 -49.94
CA THR A 11 27.92 -21.60 -50.29
C THR A 11 26.70 -21.19 -51.12
N PRO A 12 25.59 -20.78 -50.50
CA PRO A 12 24.38 -20.43 -51.24
C PRO A 12 24.57 -19.15 -52.07
N ASP A 13 23.85 -19.07 -53.18
CA ASP A 13 23.75 -17.84 -53.97
C ASP A 13 22.74 -16.86 -53.37
N GLN A 14 22.71 -15.62 -53.87
CA GLN A 14 21.83 -14.58 -53.32
C GLN A 14 20.33 -14.93 -53.50
N THR A 15 19.98 -15.62 -54.59
CA THR A 15 18.59 -16.00 -54.88
C THR A 15 18.13 -17.10 -53.94
N GLU A 16 19.01 -18.05 -53.64
CA GLU A 16 18.80 -19.12 -52.67
C GLU A 16 18.64 -18.55 -51.25
N ILE A 17 19.51 -17.60 -50.85
CA ILE A 17 19.38 -16.89 -49.56
C ILE A 17 18.03 -16.18 -49.46
N GLU A 18 17.63 -15.42 -50.49
CA GLU A 18 16.35 -14.72 -50.51
C GLU A 18 15.16 -15.69 -50.47
N GLN A 19 15.27 -16.85 -51.09
CA GLN A 19 14.22 -17.87 -51.03
C GLN A 19 14.09 -18.45 -49.62
N ILE A 20 15.20 -18.79 -48.98
CA ILE A 20 15.22 -19.28 -47.59
C ILE A 20 14.63 -18.24 -46.64
N ILE A 21 14.97 -16.96 -46.82
CA ILE A 21 14.40 -15.86 -46.02
C ILE A 21 12.89 -15.80 -46.21
N ARG A 22 12.39 -15.85 -47.44
CA ARG A 22 10.93 -15.85 -47.71
C ARG A 22 10.22 -17.03 -47.06
N ASP A 23 10.79 -18.23 -47.16
CA ASP A 23 10.20 -19.44 -46.58
C ASP A 23 10.20 -19.38 -45.04
N HIS A 24 11.23 -18.78 -44.45
CA HIS A 24 11.34 -18.57 -43.01
C HIS A 24 10.38 -17.49 -42.48
N GLU A 25 10.17 -16.40 -43.23
CA GLU A 25 9.17 -15.38 -42.87
C GLU A 25 7.75 -15.94 -42.90
N LEU A 26 7.45 -16.84 -43.84
CA LEU A 26 6.19 -17.60 -43.84
C LEU A 26 6.08 -18.52 -42.62
N TRP A 27 7.17 -19.18 -42.24
CA TRP A 27 7.23 -20.02 -41.05
C TRP A 27 6.95 -19.23 -39.75
N LEU A 28 7.45 -18.00 -39.63
CA LEU A 28 7.15 -17.12 -38.48
C LEU A 28 5.67 -16.71 -38.37
N LEU A 29 4.94 -16.69 -39.48
CA LEU A 29 3.51 -16.35 -39.53
C LEU A 29 2.60 -17.55 -39.25
N GLU A 30 3.12 -18.78 -39.35
CA GLU A 30 2.39 -20.00 -39.04
C GLU A 30 2.22 -20.13 -37.52
N ASP A 31 1.17 -19.48 -36.99
CA ASP A 31 0.62 -19.81 -35.69
C ASP A 31 0.08 -21.24 -35.78
N ILE A 32 0.82 -22.28 -35.36
CA ILE A 32 0.30 -23.61 -34.92
C ILE A 32 1.46 -24.59 -34.62
N ARG A 33 1.50 -25.08 -33.37
CA ARG A 33 1.43 -26.48 -32.88
C ARG A 33 1.97 -27.70 -33.68
N THR A 34 2.52 -27.60 -34.89
CA THR A 34 2.95 -28.79 -35.67
C THR A 34 4.40 -29.21 -35.44
N GLY A 35 5.27 -28.36 -34.87
CA GLY A 35 6.67 -28.71 -34.63
C GLY A 35 7.46 -29.04 -35.90
N ASP A 36 6.99 -28.57 -37.06
CA ASP A 36 7.67 -28.72 -38.35
C ASP A 36 8.65 -27.56 -38.54
N ASP A 37 9.93 -27.83 -38.27
CA ASP A 37 11.03 -26.87 -38.43
C ASP A 37 11.61 -26.84 -39.87
N SER A 38 10.99 -27.52 -40.83
CA SER A 38 11.54 -27.65 -42.19
C SER A 38 11.68 -26.33 -42.96
N ARG A 39 10.89 -25.31 -42.60
CA ARG A 39 10.94 -23.96 -43.20
C ARG A 39 11.73 -22.95 -42.37
N ARG A 40 12.20 -23.33 -41.19
CA ARG A 40 13.05 -22.48 -40.36
C ARG A 40 14.39 -22.27 -41.08
N ALA A 41 14.84 -21.02 -41.18
CA ALA A 41 16.11 -20.71 -41.82
C ALA A 41 17.26 -21.46 -41.14
N ASN A 42 17.93 -22.31 -41.92
CA ASN A 42 19.07 -23.10 -41.47
C ASN A 42 20.27 -22.81 -42.38
N PHE A 43 21.18 -22.00 -41.85
CA PHE A 43 22.46 -21.60 -42.44
C PHE A 43 23.65 -22.24 -41.72
N ARG A 44 23.43 -23.37 -41.03
CA ARG A 44 24.49 -24.03 -40.28
C ARG A 44 25.66 -24.40 -41.16
N SER A 45 26.86 -23.99 -40.73
CA SER A 45 28.12 -24.20 -41.46
C SER A 45 28.14 -23.62 -42.89
N ALA A 46 27.18 -22.75 -43.23
CA ALA A 46 27.12 -22.13 -44.55
C ALA A 46 28.21 -21.06 -44.70
N ASN A 47 28.70 -20.88 -45.92
CA ASN A 47 29.59 -19.78 -46.28
C ASN A 47 28.80 -18.64 -46.91
N LEU A 48 28.61 -17.58 -46.13
CA LEU A 48 27.85 -16.39 -46.45
C LEU A 48 28.76 -15.14 -46.53
N ASN A 49 30.08 -15.32 -46.63
CA ASN A 49 31.04 -14.22 -46.67
C ASN A 49 30.65 -13.12 -47.68
N GLY A 50 30.64 -11.87 -47.21
CA GLY A 50 30.33 -10.69 -48.03
C GLY A 50 28.85 -10.57 -48.45
N ARG A 51 27.96 -11.45 -48.00
CA ARG A 51 26.54 -11.42 -48.38
C ARG A 51 25.78 -10.34 -47.61
N GLY A 52 24.86 -9.68 -48.31
CA GLY A 52 23.96 -8.69 -47.72
C GLY A 52 22.62 -9.33 -47.33
N ILE A 53 22.29 -9.27 -46.04
CA ILE A 53 21.04 -9.77 -45.47
C ILE A 53 20.37 -8.59 -44.77
N LYS A 54 19.65 -7.77 -45.54
CA LYS A 54 19.09 -6.50 -45.07
C LYS A 54 17.59 -6.58 -44.90
N SER A 55 17.07 -5.96 -43.84
CA SER A 55 15.62 -5.82 -43.59
C SER A 55 14.85 -7.14 -43.57
N ALA A 56 15.53 -8.25 -43.26
CA ALA A 56 14.94 -9.57 -43.16
C ALA A 56 14.54 -9.90 -41.72
N ASN A 57 13.50 -10.70 -41.52
CA ASN A 57 13.23 -11.31 -40.23
C ASN A 57 13.76 -12.75 -40.22
N LEU A 58 14.87 -12.96 -39.52
CA LEU A 58 15.57 -14.23 -39.31
C LEU A 58 15.53 -14.65 -37.84
N SER A 59 14.42 -14.34 -37.15
CA SER A 59 14.24 -14.74 -35.75
C SER A 59 14.24 -16.26 -35.62
N GLU A 60 14.99 -16.78 -34.66
CA GLU A 60 15.22 -18.19 -34.43
C GLU A 60 16.08 -18.88 -35.51
N ALA A 61 16.64 -18.19 -36.51
CA ALA A 61 17.48 -18.84 -37.52
C ALA A 61 18.70 -19.58 -36.91
N ASP A 62 19.07 -20.73 -37.47
CA ASP A 62 20.32 -21.44 -37.11
C ASP A 62 21.45 -21.00 -38.04
N LEU A 63 22.38 -20.20 -37.49
CA LEU A 63 23.57 -19.67 -38.14
C LEU A 63 24.85 -20.24 -37.50
N SER A 64 24.73 -21.36 -36.77
CA SER A 64 25.85 -21.95 -36.05
C SER A 64 26.97 -22.40 -36.98
N ALA A 65 28.22 -22.16 -36.60
CA ALA A 65 29.42 -22.45 -37.37
C ALA A 65 29.47 -21.82 -38.79
N ALA A 66 28.54 -20.92 -39.14
CA ALA A 66 28.52 -20.27 -40.44
C ALA A 66 29.68 -19.28 -40.58
N ASN A 67 30.19 -19.11 -41.80
CA ASN A 67 31.11 -18.03 -42.14
C ASN A 67 30.29 -16.82 -42.62
N LEU A 68 30.12 -15.84 -41.75
CA LEU A 68 29.32 -14.63 -41.92
C LEU A 68 30.24 -13.39 -41.92
N THR A 69 31.48 -13.54 -42.37
CA THR A 69 32.47 -12.44 -42.38
C THR A 69 32.12 -11.41 -43.44
N ASN A 70 32.34 -10.11 -43.16
CA ASN A 70 32.01 -9.00 -44.05
C ASN A 70 30.53 -8.94 -44.50
N CYS A 71 29.61 -9.51 -43.72
CA CYS A 71 28.18 -9.48 -44.00
C CYS A 71 27.54 -8.16 -43.55
N GLU A 72 26.45 -7.77 -44.21
CA GLU A 72 25.65 -6.61 -43.84
C GLU A 72 24.26 -7.04 -43.34
N PHE A 73 23.97 -6.82 -42.05
CA PHE A 73 22.70 -7.19 -41.39
C PHE A 73 21.75 -6.00 -41.16
N GLN A 74 21.88 -4.94 -41.95
CA GLN A 74 21.19 -3.67 -41.70
C GLN A 74 19.67 -3.86 -41.54
N LYS A 75 19.10 -3.36 -40.43
CA LYS A 75 17.66 -3.43 -40.10
C LYS A 75 17.08 -4.84 -40.02
N THR A 76 17.91 -5.85 -39.82
CA THR A 76 17.48 -7.25 -39.72
C THR A 76 17.01 -7.57 -38.30
N ILE A 77 16.07 -8.50 -38.17
CA ILE A 77 15.60 -9.03 -36.88
C ILE A 77 16.13 -10.46 -36.76
N LEU A 78 16.86 -10.74 -35.68
CA LEU A 78 17.58 -11.98 -35.42
C LEU A 78 17.34 -12.41 -33.96
N HIS A 79 16.12 -12.23 -33.47
CA HIS A 79 15.76 -12.61 -32.10
C HIS A 79 15.94 -14.11 -31.92
N ASN A 80 16.48 -14.58 -30.80
CA ASN A 80 16.72 -16.02 -30.55
C ASN A 80 17.59 -16.74 -31.61
N ALA A 81 18.27 -16.03 -32.50
CA ALA A 81 19.09 -16.65 -33.53
C ALA A 81 20.32 -17.34 -32.91
N ASN A 82 20.74 -18.45 -33.51
CA ASN A 82 21.88 -19.24 -33.04
C ASN A 82 23.13 -18.94 -33.85
N PHE A 83 24.12 -18.27 -33.27
CA PHE A 83 25.42 -17.96 -33.85
C PHE A 83 26.56 -18.78 -33.25
N LEU A 84 26.26 -19.87 -32.54
CA LEU A 84 27.26 -20.68 -31.84
C LEU A 84 28.46 -20.99 -32.74
N LYS A 85 29.66 -20.54 -32.32
CA LYS A 85 30.94 -20.73 -33.02
C LYS A 85 30.96 -20.29 -34.49
N SER A 86 30.07 -19.40 -34.90
CA SER A 86 30.12 -18.78 -36.22
C SER A 86 31.26 -17.75 -36.29
N ASN A 87 31.59 -17.32 -37.50
CA ASN A 87 32.56 -16.25 -37.73
C ASN A 87 31.84 -15.03 -38.31
N LEU A 88 31.73 -13.96 -37.52
CA LEU A 88 31.08 -12.71 -37.87
C LEU A 88 32.09 -11.57 -38.11
N ALA A 89 33.39 -11.86 -38.18
CA ALA A 89 34.40 -10.81 -38.22
C ALA A 89 34.18 -9.80 -39.35
N GLU A 90 34.41 -8.52 -39.05
CA GLU A 90 34.24 -7.37 -39.95
C GLU A 90 32.80 -7.15 -40.48
N SER A 91 31.78 -7.74 -39.83
CA SER A 91 30.37 -7.59 -40.23
C SER A 91 29.68 -6.40 -39.57
N HIS A 92 28.61 -5.91 -40.21
CA HIS A 92 27.90 -4.68 -39.79
C HIS A 92 26.44 -4.94 -39.40
N PHE A 93 26.04 -4.43 -38.23
CA PHE A 93 24.73 -4.66 -37.59
C PHE A 93 23.91 -3.37 -37.34
N TRP A 94 24.01 -2.39 -38.25
CA TRP A 94 23.31 -1.11 -38.11
C TRP A 94 21.79 -1.27 -38.01
N ASP A 95 21.19 -0.66 -36.97
CA ASP A 95 19.75 -0.73 -36.67
C ASP A 95 19.20 -2.18 -36.55
N THR A 96 20.05 -3.14 -36.20
CA THR A 96 19.69 -4.57 -36.13
C THR A 96 19.21 -4.94 -34.72
N SER A 97 18.31 -5.93 -34.61
CA SER A 97 17.91 -6.47 -33.32
C SER A 97 18.27 -7.96 -33.21
N ILE A 98 19.23 -8.28 -32.34
CA ILE A 98 19.76 -9.64 -32.06
C ILE A 98 19.49 -10.02 -30.58
N ARG A 99 18.30 -9.65 -30.09
CA ARG A 99 17.86 -9.99 -28.73
C ARG A 99 17.85 -11.49 -28.51
N ASP A 100 18.20 -11.93 -27.30
CA ASP A 100 18.18 -13.33 -26.89
C ASP A 100 19.04 -14.27 -27.79
N ALA A 101 19.92 -13.71 -28.62
CA ALA A 101 20.74 -14.49 -29.54
C ALA A 101 21.89 -15.22 -28.83
N TYR A 102 22.25 -16.38 -29.37
CA TYR A 102 23.32 -17.23 -28.84
C TYR A 102 24.63 -16.99 -29.62
N LEU A 103 25.52 -16.17 -29.09
CA LEU A 103 26.82 -15.79 -29.68
C LEU A 103 28.01 -16.44 -28.94
N TYR A 104 27.80 -17.64 -28.38
CA TYR A 104 28.82 -18.34 -27.62
C TYR A 104 29.98 -18.78 -28.53
N GLY A 105 31.21 -18.42 -28.17
CA GLY A 105 32.41 -18.80 -28.93
C GLY A 105 32.47 -18.23 -30.35
N THR A 106 31.64 -17.23 -30.65
CA THR A 106 31.55 -16.57 -31.96
C THR A 106 32.74 -15.62 -32.15
N ASP A 107 33.25 -15.51 -33.38
CA ASP A 107 34.26 -14.50 -33.71
C ASP A 107 33.58 -13.18 -34.09
N LEU A 108 33.68 -12.17 -33.23
CA LEU A 108 33.10 -10.83 -33.39
C LEU A 108 34.19 -9.76 -33.62
N SER A 109 35.39 -10.17 -34.05
CA SER A 109 36.50 -9.25 -34.27
C SER A 109 36.15 -8.22 -35.34
N GLY A 110 36.35 -6.92 -35.05
CA GLY A 110 36.02 -5.82 -35.96
C GLY A 110 34.52 -5.59 -36.21
N VAL A 111 33.62 -6.30 -35.51
CA VAL A 111 32.17 -6.15 -35.73
C VAL A 111 31.69 -4.78 -35.29
N ARG A 112 30.78 -4.18 -36.08
CA ARG A 112 30.15 -2.88 -35.78
C ARG A 112 28.70 -3.05 -35.37
N PHE A 113 28.43 -2.86 -34.08
CA PHE A 113 27.11 -2.95 -33.42
C PHE A 113 26.43 -1.58 -33.18
N TRP A 114 26.64 -0.57 -34.03
CA TRP A 114 25.97 0.73 -33.82
C TRP A 114 24.45 0.61 -33.86
N ASP A 115 23.80 1.21 -32.85
CA ASP A 115 22.35 1.20 -32.68
C ASP A 115 21.75 -0.23 -32.70
N THR A 116 22.55 -1.24 -32.35
CA THR A 116 22.12 -2.64 -32.29
C THR A 116 21.53 -3.00 -30.92
N ASP A 117 20.48 -3.83 -30.93
CA ASP A 117 19.88 -4.36 -29.71
C ASP A 117 20.31 -5.81 -29.42
N LEU A 118 21.12 -6.00 -28.39
CA LEU A 118 21.66 -7.26 -27.88
C LEU A 118 21.07 -7.64 -26.50
N GLU A 119 19.88 -7.15 -26.14
CA GLU A 119 19.24 -7.49 -24.87
C GLU A 119 19.16 -9.02 -24.67
N ASN A 120 19.57 -9.52 -23.50
CA ASN A 120 19.65 -10.94 -23.14
C ASN A 120 20.57 -11.82 -24.00
N ALA A 121 21.33 -11.27 -24.94
CA ALA A 121 22.23 -12.06 -25.78
C ALA A 121 23.37 -12.70 -24.96
N THR A 122 23.84 -13.87 -25.38
CA THR A 122 24.94 -14.58 -24.70
C THR A 122 26.21 -14.55 -25.54
N LEU A 123 27.25 -13.85 -25.08
CA LEU A 123 28.51 -13.64 -25.81
C LEU A 123 29.71 -14.32 -25.12
N ARG A 124 29.47 -15.33 -24.29
CA ARG A 124 30.55 -16.01 -23.55
C ARG A 124 31.55 -16.65 -24.51
N GLU A 125 32.84 -16.51 -24.18
CA GLU A 125 33.96 -17.00 -25.00
C GLU A 125 34.03 -16.42 -26.42
N ALA A 126 33.25 -15.39 -26.74
CA ALA A 126 33.37 -14.70 -28.02
C ALA A 126 34.70 -13.95 -28.12
N LYS A 127 35.27 -13.88 -29.32
CA LYS A 127 36.39 -12.98 -29.63
C LYS A 127 35.83 -11.63 -30.02
N ILE A 128 36.36 -10.55 -29.46
CA ILE A 128 35.77 -9.21 -29.58
C ILE A 128 36.83 -8.15 -29.93
N ASP A 129 37.90 -8.57 -30.59
CA ASP A 129 39.06 -7.73 -30.86
C ASP A 129 38.67 -6.61 -31.84
N GLY A 130 38.81 -5.34 -31.43
CA GLY A 130 38.42 -4.20 -32.27
C GLY A 130 36.92 -4.03 -32.49
N ILE A 131 36.07 -4.62 -31.64
CA ILE A 131 34.62 -4.46 -31.70
C ILE A 131 34.19 -3.00 -31.46
N ASP A 132 33.16 -2.55 -32.17
CA ASP A 132 32.53 -1.25 -31.95
C ASP A 132 31.09 -1.43 -31.44
N ILE A 133 30.87 -1.06 -30.18
CA ILE A 133 29.61 -1.28 -29.45
C ILE A 133 28.89 0.02 -29.06
N ARG A 134 29.26 1.15 -29.66
CA ARG A 134 28.66 2.45 -29.32
C ARG A 134 27.16 2.46 -29.56
N ARG A 135 26.42 3.13 -28.67
CA ARG A 135 24.94 3.30 -28.75
C ARG A 135 24.15 1.99 -28.84
N SER A 136 24.75 0.87 -28.42
CA SER A 136 24.12 -0.44 -28.46
C SER A 136 23.50 -0.81 -27.11
N ASN A 137 22.52 -1.73 -27.14
CA ASN A 137 21.83 -2.19 -25.94
C ASN A 137 22.30 -3.60 -25.54
N PHE A 138 23.05 -3.71 -24.45
CA PHE A 138 23.52 -4.97 -23.86
C PHE A 138 22.78 -5.30 -22.55
N ARG A 139 21.55 -4.79 -22.38
CA ARG A 139 20.78 -5.02 -21.16
C ARG A 139 20.64 -6.52 -20.90
N ASN A 140 20.97 -6.96 -19.68
CA ASN A 140 20.91 -8.36 -19.26
C ASN A 140 21.71 -9.36 -20.14
N ALA A 141 22.61 -8.87 -20.98
CA ALA A 141 23.47 -9.71 -21.80
C ALA A 141 24.52 -10.45 -20.95
N ASP A 142 24.96 -11.62 -21.42
CA ASP A 142 26.01 -12.40 -20.78
C ASP A 142 27.36 -12.17 -21.45
N LEU A 143 28.16 -11.29 -20.84
CA LEU A 143 29.50 -10.85 -21.28
C LEU A 143 30.61 -11.45 -20.41
N GLN A 144 30.32 -12.57 -19.73
CA GLN A 144 31.22 -13.14 -18.74
C GLN A 144 32.58 -13.54 -19.34
N GLY A 145 33.65 -13.06 -18.69
CA GLY A 145 35.03 -13.42 -19.04
C GLY A 145 35.56 -12.77 -20.32
N LEU A 146 34.79 -11.87 -20.95
CA LEU A 146 35.24 -11.16 -22.14
C LEU A 146 36.42 -10.22 -21.83
N ASN A 147 37.36 -10.15 -22.76
CA ASN A 147 38.51 -9.27 -22.68
C ASN A 147 38.35 -8.08 -23.63
N PHE A 148 38.00 -6.91 -23.10
CA PHE A 148 37.95 -5.67 -23.86
C PHE A 148 39.30 -4.92 -23.87
N ASP A 149 40.28 -5.41 -23.10
CA ASP A 149 41.62 -4.86 -23.02
C ASP A 149 42.50 -5.53 -24.08
N HIS A 150 42.60 -4.90 -25.25
CA HIS A 150 43.45 -5.39 -26.34
C HIS A 150 44.47 -4.32 -26.77
N GLU A 151 45.73 -4.74 -26.93
CA GLU A 151 46.78 -3.86 -27.46
C GLU A 151 46.44 -3.47 -28.91
N GLY A 152 46.38 -2.16 -29.18
CA GLY A 152 46.16 -1.60 -30.52
C GLY A 152 44.73 -1.25 -30.87
N HIS A 153 43.73 -1.66 -30.08
CA HIS A 153 42.32 -1.38 -30.32
C HIS A 153 41.58 -1.05 -29.02
N GLU A 154 41.26 0.23 -28.81
CA GLU A 154 40.44 0.67 -27.68
C GLU A 154 38.95 0.47 -28.02
N VAL A 155 38.20 -0.16 -27.11
CA VAL A 155 36.76 -0.34 -27.25
C VAL A 155 36.03 0.82 -26.59
N ASP A 156 35.15 1.47 -27.35
CA ASP A 156 34.36 2.61 -26.90
C ASP A 156 32.95 2.17 -26.45
N PHE A 157 32.61 2.52 -25.21
CA PHE A 157 31.33 2.25 -24.56
C PHE A 157 30.40 3.48 -24.53
N GLU A 158 30.70 4.52 -25.31
CA GLU A 158 29.84 5.70 -25.43
C GLU A 158 28.38 5.30 -25.74
N ASP A 159 27.47 5.78 -24.90
CA ASP A 159 26.03 5.53 -24.95
C ASP A 159 25.60 4.04 -24.96
N THR A 160 26.49 3.12 -24.58
CA THR A 160 26.16 1.70 -24.45
C THR A 160 25.34 1.43 -23.19
N ILE A 161 24.29 0.61 -23.29
CA ILE A 161 23.45 0.22 -22.14
C ILE A 161 23.93 -1.14 -21.61
N LEU A 162 24.60 -1.15 -20.45
CA LEU A 162 25.09 -2.39 -19.78
C LEU A 162 24.23 -2.79 -18.57
N ARG A 163 23.01 -2.27 -18.50
CA ARG A 163 22.15 -2.45 -17.34
C ARG A 163 21.86 -3.93 -17.11
N ASP A 164 21.97 -4.40 -15.87
CA ASP A 164 21.75 -5.79 -15.49
C ASP A 164 22.63 -6.81 -16.26
N ALA A 165 23.73 -6.40 -16.92
CA ALA A 165 24.60 -7.26 -17.72
C ALA A 165 25.60 -8.09 -16.87
N ASN A 166 26.07 -9.22 -17.41
CA ASN A 166 27.02 -10.13 -16.74
C ASN A 166 28.43 -9.84 -17.20
N LEU A 167 29.16 -9.09 -16.40
CA LEU A 167 30.54 -8.71 -16.64
C LEU A 167 31.48 -9.45 -15.68
N LYS A 168 31.04 -10.55 -15.07
CA LYS A 168 31.86 -11.35 -14.16
C LYS A 168 33.16 -11.76 -14.86
N ASN A 169 34.29 -11.56 -14.19
CA ASN A 169 35.64 -11.79 -14.70
C ASN A 169 35.97 -11.05 -16.03
N ALA A 170 35.17 -10.06 -16.46
CA ALA A 170 35.46 -9.28 -17.65
C ALA A 170 36.61 -8.31 -17.39
N LYS A 171 37.37 -7.98 -18.43
CA LYS A 171 38.48 -7.03 -18.39
C LYS A 171 38.10 -5.78 -19.18
N LEU A 172 38.05 -4.64 -18.49
CA LEU A 172 37.56 -3.35 -18.98
C LEU A 172 38.54 -2.22 -18.59
N GLU A 173 39.81 -2.49 -18.28
CA GLU A 173 40.76 -1.48 -17.77
C GLU A 173 41.03 -0.34 -18.78
N THR A 174 41.04 -0.64 -20.09
CA THR A 174 41.44 0.29 -21.16
C THR A 174 40.27 0.81 -22.00
N VAL A 175 39.03 0.61 -21.55
CA VAL A 175 37.85 1.02 -22.32
C VAL A 175 37.59 2.52 -22.22
N LEU A 176 37.12 3.10 -23.32
CA LEU A 176 36.73 4.51 -23.39
C LEU A 176 35.23 4.69 -23.14
N GLY A 177 34.83 5.89 -22.70
CA GLY A 177 33.42 6.27 -22.63
C GLY A 177 32.59 5.59 -21.52
N LEU A 178 33.12 4.58 -20.83
CA LEU A 178 32.40 3.86 -19.78
C LEU A 178 32.14 4.75 -18.56
N GLN A 179 30.88 4.79 -18.12
CA GLN A 179 30.39 5.55 -16.98
C GLN A 179 29.72 4.65 -15.95
N SER A 180 29.78 5.06 -14.68
CA SER A 180 29.21 4.31 -13.56
C SER A 180 27.70 4.03 -13.70
N HIS A 181 26.94 4.96 -14.26
CA HIS A 181 25.49 4.85 -14.40
C HIS A 181 25.04 3.79 -15.43
N GLN A 182 25.90 3.42 -16.39
CA GLN A 182 25.61 2.39 -17.40
C GLN A 182 25.57 0.99 -16.79
N LEU A 183 26.22 0.81 -15.64
CA LEU A 183 26.44 -0.47 -14.96
C LEU A 183 25.35 -0.81 -13.92
N GLY A 184 24.24 -0.07 -13.91
CA GLY A 184 23.14 -0.29 -12.97
C GLY A 184 22.65 -1.74 -12.98
N GLY A 185 22.67 -2.41 -11.83
CA GLY A 185 22.25 -3.81 -11.69
C GLY A 185 23.20 -4.87 -12.28
N ALA A 186 24.33 -4.48 -12.89
CA ALA A 186 25.29 -5.42 -13.48
C ALA A 186 26.00 -6.28 -12.42
N ASP A 187 26.51 -7.44 -12.83
CA ASP A 187 27.44 -8.26 -12.02
C ASP A 187 28.87 -8.01 -12.48
N LEU A 188 29.66 -7.35 -11.64
CA LEU A 188 31.07 -7.06 -11.87
C LEU A 188 31.99 -7.96 -11.04
N SER A 189 31.52 -9.09 -10.51
CA SER A 189 32.34 -9.96 -9.66
C SER A 189 33.70 -10.29 -10.32
N ASN A 190 34.80 -9.90 -9.68
CA ASN A 190 36.17 -10.06 -10.19
C ASN A 190 36.43 -9.43 -11.57
N ALA A 191 35.57 -8.52 -12.02
CA ALA A 191 35.81 -7.74 -13.22
C ALA A 191 36.89 -6.71 -12.93
N LYS A 192 37.73 -6.43 -13.92
CA LYS A 192 38.67 -5.31 -13.85
C LYS A 192 38.03 -4.11 -14.53
N VAL A 193 37.83 -3.03 -13.80
CA VAL A 193 37.19 -1.80 -14.30
C VAL A 193 38.18 -0.65 -14.34
N PRO A 194 37.91 0.41 -15.12
CA PRO A 194 38.76 1.59 -15.15
C PRO A 194 38.88 2.28 -13.78
N SER A 195 40.07 2.81 -13.49
CA SER A 195 40.38 3.48 -12.21
C SER A 195 39.46 4.65 -11.86
N HIS A 196 38.86 5.34 -12.85
CA HIS A 196 37.90 6.44 -12.60
C HIS A 196 36.52 5.95 -12.12
N ILE A 197 36.22 4.65 -12.25
CA ILE A 197 34.92 4.05 -11.87
C ILE A 197 35.02 3.25 -10.55
N ASP A 198 36.22 2.85 -10.13
CA ASP A 198 36.45 1.94 -9.00
C ASP A 198 35.72 2.34 -7.69
N GLU A 199 35.66 3.63 -7.40
CA GLU A 199 35.04 4.14 -6.17
C GLU A 199 33.52 4.34 -6.30
N PHE A 200 32.96 4.34 -7.52
CA PHE A 200 31.55 4.62 -7.84
C PHE A 200 30.98 5.81 -7.03
N GLU A 201 30.99 7.02 -7.60
CA GLU A 201 30.54 8.26 -6.94
C GLU A 201 29.18 8.17 -6.22
N GLY A 202 28.25 7.35 -6.73
CA GLY A 202 26.91 7.17 -6.17
C GLY A 202 26.86 6.46 -4.80
N ILE A 203 27.91 5.76 -4.37
CA ILE A 203 27.90 4.99 -3.12
C ILE A 203 27.75 5.92 -1.91
N GLY A 204 28.52 7.02 -1.86
CA GLY A 204 28.46 7.97 -0.75
C GLY A 204 27.07 8.60 -0.59
N GLN A 205 26.44 8.96 -1.72
CA GLN A 205 25.09 9.52 -1.73
C GLN A 205 24.05 8.49 -1.24
N VAL A 206 24.15 7.25 -1.68
CA VAL A 206 23.25 6.16 -1.24
C VAL A 206 23.43 5.87 0.23
N GLU A 207 24.67 5.86 0.75
CA GLU A 207 24.95 5.67 2.18
C GLU A 207 24.31 6.77 3.03
N GLU A 208 24.44 8.03 2.62
CA GLU A 208 23.82 9.17 3.31
C GLU A 208 22.28 9.07 3.29
N LEU A 209 21.69 8.82 2.11
CA LEU A 209 20.25 8.61 1.94
C LEU A 209 19.74 7.44 2.80
N SER A 210 20.50 6.35 2.88
CA SER A 210 20.17 5.16 3.67
C SER A 210 20.15 5.47 5.17
N LYS A 211 21.13 6.22 5.68
CA LYS A 211 21.18 6.67 7.09
C LYS A 211 19.98 7.56 7.44
N HIS A 212 19.63 8.52 6.57
CA HIS A 212 18.48 9.38 6.79
C HIS A 212 17.16 8.61 6.73
N ALA A 213 16.99 7.75 5.73
CA ALA A 213 15.81 6.89 5.60
C ALA A 213 15.60 6.00 6.83
N ARG A 214 16.68 5.44 7.39
CA ARG A 214 16.63 4.66 8.64
C ARG A 214 16.12 5.48 9.82
N ASN A 215 16.62 6.70 10.00
CA ASN A 215 16.21 7.55 11.12
C ASN A 215 14.73 7.97 11.00
N ILE A 216 14.28 8.31 9.79
CA ILE A 216 12.87 8.61 9.52
C ILE A 216 12.01 7.37 9.78
N PHE A 217 12.44 6.21 9.29
CA PHE A 217 11.76 4.94 9.50
C PHE A 217 11.59 4.64 10.99
N LEU A 218 12.65 4.73 11.79
CA LEU A 218 12.59 4.53 13.25
C LEU A 218 11.65 5.55 13.92
N SER A 219 11.62 6.78 13.43
CA SER A 219 10.69 7.81 13.91
C SER A 219 9.23 7.46 13.61
N VAL A 220 8.94 6.91 12.41
CA VAL A 220 7.61 6.41 12.03
C VAL A 220 7.21 5.21 12.87
N VAL A 221 8.12 4.24 13.08
CA VAL A 221 7.89 3.09 13.98
C VAL A 221 7.59 3.57 15.39
N GLY A 222 8.40 4.48 15.94
CA GLY A 222 8.18 5.07 17.25
C GLY A 222 6.82 5.78 17.36
N GLY A 223 6.45 6.55 16.34
CA GLY A 223 5.14 7.21 16.26
C GLY A 223 3.97 6.21 16.22
N CYS A 224 4.10 5.11 15.46
CA CYS A 224 3.11 4.04 15.41
C CYS A 224 2.95 3.34 16.76
N VAL A 225 4.05 2.91 17.38
CA VAL A 225 4.03 2.24 18.70
C VAL A 225 3.44 3.16 19.77
N PHE A 226 3.84 4.43 19.78
CA PHE A 226 3.27 5.44 20.67
C PHE A 226 1.77 5.62 20.47
N SER A 227 1.32 5.63 19.21
CA SER A 227 -0.10 5.71 18.89
C SER A 227 -0.85 4.48 19.37
N TRP A 228 -0.31 3.28 19.20
CA TRP A 228 -0.94 2.04 19.66
C TRP A 228 -1.10 2.03 21.18
N LEU A 229 -0.07 2.45 21.91
CA LEU A 229 -0.13 2.52 23.38
C LEU A 229 -1.16 3.56 23.84
N THR A 230 -1.25 4.71 23.16
CA THR A 230 -2.25 5.74 23.47
C THR A 230 -3.66 5.26 23.14
N ILE A 231 -3.87 4.58 22.01
CA ILE A 231 -5.15 3.99 21.62
C ILE A 231 -5.61 2.95 22.64
N ALA A 232 -4.71 2.06 23.06
CA ALA A 232 -4.99 0.98 24.01
C ALA A 232 -5.32 1.49 25.42
N THR A 233 -4.73 2.62 25.83
CA THR A 233 -4.94 3.22 27.16
C THR A 233 -6.11 4.21 27.20
N THR A 234 -6.66 4.61 26.05
CA THR A 234 -7.82 5.51 25.99
C THR A 234 -9.10 4.74 26.29
N THR A 235 -9.93 5.23 27.22
CA THR A 235 -11.25 4.66 27.55
C THR A 235 -12.38 5.38 26.80
N ASP A 236 -13.54 4.72 26.63
CA ASP A 236 -14.68 5.28 25.90
C ASP A 236 -15.19 6.57 26.54
N ILE A 237 -15.20 6.59 27.88
CA ILE A 237 -15.59 7.77 28.68
C ILE A 237 -14.65 8.93 28.37
N ALA A 238 -13.34 8.71 28.33
CA ALA A 238 -12.35 9.76 28.06
C ALA A 238 -12.45 10.30 26.62
N LEU A 239 -12.81 9.45 25.66
CA LEU A 239 -13.01 9.82 24.25
C LEU A 239 -14.28 10.66 24.02
N ILE A 240 -15.38 10.32 24.71
CA ILE A 240 -16.70 10.97 24.55
C ILE A 240 -16.76 12.28 25.34
N THR A 241 -16.27 12.29 26.58
CA THR A 241 -16.39 13.45 27.48
C THR A 241 -15.33 14.52 27.21
N ASN A 242 -14.37 14.24 26.34
CA ASN A 242 -13.23 15.11 26.07
C ASN A 242 -12.56 15.56 27.39
N ALA A 243 -12.50 14.64 28.37
CA ALA A 243 -12.22 14.94 29.76
C ALA A 243 -10.88 15.68 29.90
N THR A 244 -10.98 16.98 30.14
CA THR A 244 -9.85 17.85 30.48
C THR A 244 -9.41 17.65 31.93
N SER A 245 -10.14 16.85 32.72
CA SER A 245 -9.89 16.59 34.14
C SER A 245 -9.33 15.18 34.36
N GLY A 246 -8.09 14.96 33.89
CA GLY A 246 -7.35 13.70 34.07
C GLY A 246 -6.68 13.20 32.79
N GLY A 247 -6.16 14.12 31.96
CA GLY A 247 -5.54 13.78 30.68
C GLY A 247 -4.59 12.60 30.81
N THR A 248 -4.74 11.62 29.91
CA THR A 248 -3.79 10.53 29.75
C THR A 248 -2.41 11.18 29.67
N LYS A 249 -1.59 10.98 30.72
CA LYS A 249 -0.19 11.42 30.69
C LYS A 249 0.44 10.70 29.52
N LEU A 250 0.72 11.44 28.45
CA LEU A 250 1.35 10.86 27.28
C LEU A 250 2.63 10.17 27.76
N PRO A 251 2.90 8.93 27.31
CA PRO A 251 4.17 8.29 27.59
C PRO A 251 5.29 9.25 27.18
N VAL A 252 6.30 9.45 28.02
CA VAL A 252 7.48 10.29 27.75
C VAL A 252 7.30 11.81 27.94
N ILE A 253 6.21 12.43 27.52
CA ILE A 253 6.03 13.89 27.61
C ILE A 253 4.84 14.18 28.54
N ASN A 254 5.13 14.55 29.79
CA ASN A 254 4.15 14.77 30.86
C ASN A 254 3.26 16.03 30.64
N THR A 255 2.73 16.21 29.43
CA THR A 255 1.92 17.34 28.96
C THR A 255 0.51 16.87 28.64
N SER A 256 -0.50 17.59 29.12
CA SER A 256 -1.90 17.29 28.89
C SER A 256 -2.33 17.74 27.48
N VAL A 257 -2.40 16.81 26.53
CA VAL A 257 -3.01 17.05 25.21
C VAL A 257 -4.47 16.56 25.23
N PRO A 258 -5.45 17.34 24.75
CA PRO A 258 -6.83 16.88 24.62
C PRO A 258 -6.92 15.62 23.75
N ILE A 259 -7.55 14.56 24.25
CA ILE A 259 -7.64 13.25 23.57
C ILE A 259 -8.30 13.40 22.19
N ALA A 260 -9.34 14.24 22.04
CA ALA A 260 -9.92 14.50 20.74
C ALA A 260 -8.93 15.15 19.75
N GLY A 261 -8.07 16.06 20.22
CA GLY A 261 -7.05 16.67 19.38
C GLY A 261 -6.01 15.66 18.90
N PHE A 262 -5.63 14.73 19.76
CA PHE A 262 -4.70 13.64 19.41
C PHE A 262 -5.26 12.73 18.30
N PHE A 263 -6.53 12.32 18.39
CA PHE A 263 -7.17 11.47 17.38
C PHE A 263 -7.35 12.15 16.01
N TRP A 264 -7.31 13.49 15.95
CA TRP A 264 -7.33 14.24 14.69
C TRP A 264 -5.92 14.49 14.16
N ALA A 265 -4.98 14.90 15.01
CA ALA A 265 -3.65 15.31 14.61
C ALA A 265 -2.70 14.13 14.36
N ALA A 266 -2.71 13.12 15.23
CA ALA A 266 -1.74 12.02 15.15
C ALA A 266 -1.84 11.22 13.83
N PRO A 267 -3.03 10.85 13.32
CA PRO A 267 -3.14 10.17 12.02
C PRO A 267 -2.62 11.02 10.85
N VAL A 268 -2.82 12.34 10.88
CA VAL A 268 -2.33 13.27 9.84
C VAL A 268 -0.81 13.38 9.90
N ILE A 269 -0.24 13.53 11.10
CA ILE A 269 1.21 13.59 11.30
C ILE A 269 1.86 12.26 10.86
N LEU A 270 1.27 11.13 11.22
CA LEU A 270 1.74 9.81 10.77
C LEU A 270 1.68 9.66 9.26
N LEU A 271 0.58 10.12 8.62
CA LEU A 271 0.48 10.10 7.16
C LEU A 271 1.52 11.01 6.49
N ALA A 272 1.79 12.19 7.05
CA ALA A 272 2.81 13.10 6.53
C ALA A 272 4.22 12.49 6.64
N LEU A 273 4.57 11.92 7.80
CA LEU A 273 5.84 11.21 8.00
C LEU A 273 5.94 9.97 7.11
N TYR A 274 4.84 9.27 6.87
CA TYR A 274 4.77 8.13 5.96
C TYR A 274 5.01 8.51 4.51
N ILE A 275 4.41 9.61 4.04
CA ILE A 275 4.68 10.16 2.71
C ILE A 275 6.15 10.57 2.60
N TYR A 276 6.66 11.27 3.61
CA TYR A 276 8.06 11.69 3.64
C TYR A 276 9.03 10.52 3.60
N LEU A 277 8.79 9.47 4.40
CA LEU A 277 9.55 8.23 4.38
C LEU A 277 9.57 7.63 2.97
N ASN A 278 8.42 7.43 2.35
CA ASN A 278 8.32 6.79 1.03
C ASN A 278 9.00 7.61 -0.08
N LEU A 279 8.98 8.95 -0.01
CA LEU A 279 9.74 9.80 -0.94
C LEU A 279 11.25 9.61 -0.76
N TYR A 280 11.74 9.49 0.48
CA TYR A 280 13.14 9.17 0.74
C TYR A 280 13.51 7.78 0.27
N LEU A 281 12.65 6.79 0.51
CA LEU A 281 12.85 5.43 0.00
C LEU A 281 12.92 5.43 -1.52
N GLN A 282 12.07 6.18 -2.21
CA GLN A 282 12.12 6.28 -3.66
C GLN A 282 13.47 6.83 -4.16
N ARG A 283 13.97 7.91 -3.56
CA ARG A 283 15.30 8.45 -3.89
C ARG A 283 16.42 7.44 -3.62
N LEU A 284 16.32 6.71 -2.51
CA LEU A 284 17.25 5.64 -2.16
C LEU A 284 17.22 4.53 -3.22
N TRP A 285 16.03 4.12 -3.68
CA TRP A 285 15.87 3.11 -4.72
C TRP A 285 16.44 3.56 -6.07
N GLU A 286 16.25 4.82 -6.44
CA GLU A 286 16.82 5.41 -7.67
C GLU A 286 18.36 5.41 -7.62
N GLY A 287 18.93 5.85 -6.50
CA GLY A 287 20.38 5.81 -6.28
C GLY A 287 20.93 4.38 -6.35
N MET A 288 20.29 3.42 -5.69
CA MET A 288 20.70 2.01 -5.73
C MET A 288 20.52 1.37 -7.11
N ALA A 289 19.48 1.74 -7.86
CA ALA A 289 19.23 1.22 -9.20
C ALA A 289 20.24 1.70 -10.26
N SER A 290 21.03 2.74 -9.94
CA SER A 290 22.14 3.21 -10.78
C SER A 290 23.46 2.48 -10.51
N LEU A 291 23.57 1.80 -9.37
CA LEU A 291 24.78 1.08 -8.96
C LEU A 291 24.74 -0.38 -9.44
N PRO A 292 25.91 -1.03 -9.61
CA PRO A 292 25.98 -2.45 -9.94
C PRO A 292 25.39 -3.31 -8.82
N ALA A 293 24.82 -4.45 -9.19
CA ALA A 293 24.24 -5.39 -8.22
C ALA A 293 25.32 -6.10 -7.40
N ILE A 294 26.46 -6.38 -8.02
CA ILE A 294 27.64 -6.97 -7.39
C ILE A 294 28.86 -6.20 -7.89
N PHE A 295 29.70 -5.78 -6.94
CA PHE A 295 30.86 -4.94 -7.22
C PHE A 295 32.10 -5.78 -7.61
N PRO A 296 33.16 -5.14 -8.14
CA PRO A 296 34.43 -5.78 -8.47
C PRO A 296 35.04 -6.64 -7.36
N ASP A 297 34.88 -6.21 -6.11
CA ASP A 297 35.32 -6.91 -4.90
C ASP A 297 34.47 -8.14 -4.52
N GLY A 298 33.39 -8.41 -5.26
CA GLY A 298 32.47 -9.52 -5.04
C GLY A 298 31.41 -9.25 -3.97
N ARG A 299 31.42 -8.07 -3.33
CA ARG A 299 30.38 -7.68 -2.36
C ARG A 299 29.09 -7.31 -3.06
N THR A 300 27.96 -7.65 -2.45
CA THR A 300 26.65 -7.31 -3.02
C THR A 300 26.27 -5.86 -2.73
N LEU A 301 25.34 -5.32 -3.54
CA LEU A 301 24.84 -3.97 -3.42
C LEU A 301 24.42 -3.60 -1.99
N ASP A 302 23.68 -4.48 -1.32
CA ASP A 302 23.15 -4.25 0.02
C ASP A 302 24.20 -4.35 1.15
N GLU A 303 25.29 -5.09 0.92
CA GLU A 303 26.42 -5.15 1.85
C GLU A 303 27.23 -3.85 1.81
N ARG A 304 27.39 -3.26 0.62
CA ARG A 304 28.17 -2.02 0.43
C ARG A 304 27.38 -0.74 0.80
N THR A 305 26.05 -0.76 0.74
CA THR A 305 25.18 0.43 0.90
C THR A 305 24.48 0.56 2.28
N HIS A 306 25.08 -0.03 3.32
CA HIS A 306 24.55 -0.18 4.69
C HIS A 306 23.31 -1.08 4.80
N PRO A 307 23.46 -2.32 5.32
CA PRO A 307 22.35 -3.22 5.51
C PRO A 307 21.49 -2.79 6.71
N TRP A 308 20.24 -2.43 6.45
CA TRP A 308 19.19 -2.36 7.47
C TRP A 308 17.90 -2.93 6.88
N LEU A 309 16.77 -2.84 7.60
CA LEU A 309 15.54 -3.60 7.35
C LEU A 309 15.21 -3.82 5.86
N LEU A 310 15.33 -2.78 5.04
CA LEU A 310 14.98 -2.74 3.62
C LEU A 310 15.89 -3.51 2.65
N SER A 311 16.99 -4.13 3.09
CA SER A 311 17.87 -4.95 2.23
C SER A 311 17.15 -6.15 1.60
N GLY A 312 16.13 -6.69 2.27
CA GLY A 312 15.32 -7.78 1.74
C GLY A 312 14.58 -7.43 0.45
N ILE A 313 14.20 -6.16 0.26
CA ILE A 313 13.48 -5.70 -0.93
C ILE A 313 14.41 -5.57 -2.13
N VAL A 314 15.63 -5.05 -1.90
CA VAL A 314 16.68 -4.95 -2.91
C VAL A 314 16.98 -6.34 -3.46
N ARG A 315 17.23 -7.31 -2.57
CA ARG A 315 17.58 -8.68 -2.95
C ARG A 315 16.50 -9.36 -3.80
N VAL A 316 15.23 -9.12 -3.50
CA VAL A 316 14.10 -9.75 -4.21
C VAL A 316 13.84 -9.11 -5.58
N HIS A 317 14.10 -7.80 -5.74
CA HIS A 317 13.71 -7.06 -6.93
C HIS A 317 14.84 -6.76 -7.91
N VAL A 318 16.09 -6.83 -7.46
CA VAL A 318 17.26 -6.82 -8.34
C VAL A 318 17.42 -8.23 -8.92
N PRO A 319 17.22 -8.43 -10.24
CA PRO A 319 17.14 -9.77 -10.85
C PRO A 319 18.30 -10.70 -10.47
N ARG A 320 19.51 -10.15 -10.37
CA ARG A 320 20.74 -10.92 -10.10
C ARG A 320 20.96 -11.30 -8.64
N LEU A 321 20.32 -10.59 -7.72
CA LEU A 321 20.36 -10.91 -6.30
C LEU A 321 19.26 -11.91 -5.91
N ALA A 322 18.24 -12.09 -6.76
CA ALA A 322 17.06 -12.93 -6.49
C ALA A 322 17.38 -14.44 -6.40
N ASN A 323 18.42 -14.91 -7.09
CA ASN A 323 18.77 -16.34 -7.19
C ASN A 323 19.65 -16.87 -6.05
N ARG A 324 19.95 -16.09 -5.00
CA ARG A 324 20.68 -16.57 -3.80
C ARG A 324 19.67 -16.94 -2.69
N PRO A 325 19.42 -18.24 -2.45
CA PRO A 325 18.39 -18.67 -1.52
C PRO A 325 18.90 -18.61 -0.09
N LEU A 326 18.22 -17.83 0.75
CA LEU A 326 18.16 -18.07 2.19
C LEU A 326 16.69 -17.99 2.57
N ALA A 327 16.15 -19.04 3.20
CA ALA A 327 14.77 -19.07 3.71
C ALA A 327 14.49 -17.87 4.66
N GLN A 328 15.55 -17.31 5.26
CA GLN A 328 15.54 -16.12 6.09
C GLN A 328 15.18 -14.82 5.31
N THR A 329 15.43 -14.76 4.00
CA THR A 329 15.19 -13.58 3.15
C THR A 329 13.70 -13.33 2.92
N TYR A 330 12.86 -14.37 2.83
CA TYR A 330 11.40 -14.20 2.66
C TYR A 330 10.74 -13.58 3.89
N LEU A 331 11.15 -14.02 5.08
CA LEU A 331 10.65 -13.44 6.33
C LEU A 331 11.09 -11.98 6.46
N GLN A 332 12.37 -11.71 6.21
CA GLN A 332 12.91 -10.35 6.23
C GLN A 332 12.22 -9.45 5.18
N PHE A 333 11.95 -9.97 3.99
CA PHE A 333 11.21 -9.28 2.95
C PHE A 333 9.81 -8.87 3.43
N TRP A 334 9.02 -9.81 3.94
CA TRP A 334 7.68 -9.50 4.44
C TRP A 334 7.70 -8.56 5.64
N ILE A 335 8.65 -8.71 6.56
CA ILE A 335 8.85 -7.78 7.67
C ILE A 335 9.12 -6.37 7.13
N SER A 336 9.96 -6.24 6.11
CA SER A 336 10.30 -4.96 5.48
C SER A 336 9.08 -4.33 4.82
N VAL A 337 8.31 -5.13 4.07
CA VAL A 337 7.12 -4.65 3.37
C VAL A 337 6.04 -4.22 4.35
N ILE A 338 5.77 -5.03 5.38
CA ILE A 338 4.79 -4.71 6.41
C ILE A 338 5.24 -3.47 7.19
N ALA A 339 6.51 -3.36 7.53
CA ALA A 339 7.00 -2.22 8.29
C ALA A 339 7.01 -0.92 7.45
N ALA A 340 7.38 -0.99 6.17
CA ALA A 340 7.50 0.19 5.31
C ALA A 340 6.17 0.65 4.70
N TRP A 341 5.21 -0.26 4.42
CA TRP A 341 3.92 0.09 3.80
C TRP A 341 2.67 -0.32 4.58
N GLY A 342 2.77 -1.27 5.51
CA GLY A 342 1.61 -1.79 6.26
C GLY A 342 1.37 -1.11 7.61
N MET A 343 2.43 -0.74 8.32
CA MET A 343 2.38 -0.28 9.72
C MET A 343 1.58 1.01 9.90
N VAL A 344 1.72 2.00 9.01
CA VAL A 344 0.98 3.27 9.10
C VAL A 344 -0.50 3.09 8.76
N PRO A 345 -0.90 2.47 7.63
CA PRO A 345 -2.30 2.14 7.38
C PRO A 345 -2.93 1.35 8.53
N PHE A 346 -2.23 0.36 9.08
CA PHE A 346 -2.72 -0.39 10.24
C PHE A 346 -2.95 0.51 11.46
N THR A 347 -2.03 1.45 11.72
CA THR A 347 -2.18 2.42 12.83
C THR A 347 -3.38 3.34 12.61
N ILE A 348 -3.59 3.84 11.39
CA ILE A 348 -4.75 4.69 11.06
C ILE A 348 -6.05 3.88 11.16
N ALA A 349 -6.04 2.61 10.76
CA ALA A 349 -7.18 1.72 10.94
C ALA A 349 -7.51 1.50 12.42
N MET A 350 -6.50 1.37 13.28
CA MET A 350 -6.71 1.30 14.73
C MET A 350 -7.31 2.60 15.30
N PHE A 351 -6.87 3.76 14.81
CA PHE A 351 -7.51 5.04 15.15
C PHE A 351 -8.98 5.08 14.71
N ALA A 352 -9.26 4.71 13.45
CA ALA A 352 -10.61 4.66 12.92
C ALA A 352 -11.51 3.73 13.74
N TRP A 353 -11.04 2.50 14.01
CA TRP A 353 -11.75 1.52 14.84
C TRP A 353 -12.04 2.06 16.25
N ARG A 354 -11.03 2.64 16.90
CA ARG A 354 -11.17 3.19 18.26
C ARG A 354 -12.07 4.42 18.30
N TYR A 355 -12.18 5.19 17.20
CA TYR A 355 -12.97 6.42 17.13
C TYR A 355 -14.48 6.17 16.92
N LEU A 356 -14.86 4.99 16.40
CA LEU A 356 -16.26 4.63 16.12
C LEU A 356 -17.23 4.85 17.30
N PRO A 357 -16.92 4.49 18.56
CA PRO A 357 -17.81 4.68 19.71
C PRO A 357 -18.16 6.15 20.00
N LYS A 358 -17.41 7.12 19.47
CA LYS A 358 -17.72 8.55 19.61
C LYS A 358 -18.96 8.97 18.80
N HIS A 359 -19.39 8.16 17.82
CA HIS A 359 -20.49 8.47 16.90
C HIS A 359 -20.36 9.82 16.16
N ASP A 360 -19.14 10.36 16.06
CA ASP A 360 -18.84 11.53 15.25
C ASP A 360 -18.59 11.09 13.80
N TRP A 361 -19.61 11.26 12.97
CA TRP A 361 -19.60 10.87 11.57
C TRP A 361 -18.55 11.64 10.75
N ILE A 362 -18.27 12.90 11.10
CA ILE A 362 -17.28 13.74 10.39
C ILE A 362 -15.88 13.20 10.67
N GLY A 363 -15.54 13.01 11.95
CA GLY A 363 -14.23 12.47 12.32
C GLY A 363 -14.02 11.03 11.83
N SER A 364 -15.09 10.22 11.80
CA SER A 364 -15.02 8.86 11.25
C SER A 364 -14.75 8.88 9.74
N ILE A 365 -15.50 9.67 8.95
CA ILE A 365 -15.25 9.84 7.51
C ILE A 365 -13.83 10.34 7.26
N TRP A 366 -13.36 11.31 8.05
CA TRP A 366 -12.00 11.82 7.97
C TRP A 366 -10.94 10.73 8.17
N LEU A 367 -11.07 9.91 9.23
CA LEU A 367 -10.13 8.81 9.50
C LEU A 367 -10.17 7.72 8.42
N PHE A 368 -11.35 7.39 7.89
CA PHE A 368 -11.47 6.47 6.77
C PHE A 368 -10.89 7.04 5.47
N ALA A 369 -11.03 8.35 5.22
CA ALA A 369 -10.39 9.02 4.10
C ALA A 369 -8.86 9.00 4.22
N LEU A 370 -8.32 9.24 5.43
CA LEU A 370 -6.88 9.09 5.68
C LEU A 370 -6.39 7.65 5.49
N LEU A 371 -7.16 6.66 5.95
CA LEU A 371 -6.82 5.25 5.79
C LEU A 371 -6.75 4.84 4.32
N THR A 372 -7.78 5.19 3.55
CA THR A 372 -7.84 4.89 2.11
C THR A 372 -6.72 5.60 1.37
N GLY A 373 -6.46 6.88 1.67
CA GLY A 373 -5.32 7.63 1.15
C GLY A 373 -3.97 6.96 1.46
N ALA A 374 -3.76 6.52 2.70
CA ALA A 374 -2.54 5.83 3.13
C ALA A 374 -2.35 4.49 2.40
N MET A 375 -3.41 3.69 2.24
CA MET A 375 -3.37 2.41 1.53
C MET A 375 -3.11 2.60 0.04
N SER A 376 -3.81 3.52 -0.63
CA SER A 376 -3.62 3.79 -2.06
C SER A 376 -2.21 4.35 -2.33
N TYR A 377 -1.73 5.28 -1.50
CA TYR A 377 -0.37 5.80 -1.60
C TYR A 377 0.69 4.72 -1.32
N GLY A 378 0.47 3.86 -0.33
CA GLY A 378 1.36 2.74 -0.04
C GLY A 378 1.47 1.76 -1.19
N LEU A 379 0.34 1.35 -1.77
CA LEU A 379 0.33 0.47 -2.93
C LEU A 379 1.02 1.10 -4.16
N TYR A 380 0.81 2.40 -4.37
CA TYR A 380 1.46 3.14 -5.45
C TYR A 380 2.99 3.15 -5.28
N THR A 381 3.48 3.55 -4.12
CA THR A 381 4.92 3.64 -3.83
C THR A 381 5.59 2.28 -3.81
N TYR A 382 4.91 1.23 -3.35
CA TYR A 382 5.42 -0.15 -3.46
C TYR A 382 5.59 -0.59 -4.93
N ARG A 383 4.60 -0.31 -5.79
CA ARG A 383 4.70 -0.61 -7.23
C ARG A 383 5.82 0.18 -7.89
N LEU A 384 5.97 1.46 -7.52
CA LEU A 384 7.01 2.33 -8.02
C LEU A 384 8.41 1.86 -7.59
N ALA A 385 8.58 1.47 -6.32
CA ALA A 385 9.83 0.90 -5.82
C ALA A 385 10.21 -0.37 -6.61
N ARG A 386 9.23 -1.26 -6.84
CA ARG A 386 9.41 -2.47 -7.66
C ARG A 386 9.84 -2.15 -9.10
N SER A 387 9.24 -1.17 -9.76
CA SER A 387 9.62 -0.81 -11.14
C SER A 387 10.99 -0.13 -11.22
N THR A 388 11.33 0.68 -10.21
CA THR A 388 12.61 1.39 -10.11
C THR A 388 13.76 0.41 -9.94
N LEU A 389 13.64 -0.52 -8.98
CA LEU A 389 14.66 -1.54 -8.72
C LEU A 389 14.83 -2.53 -9.89
N LYS A 390 13.74 -2.87 -10.59
CA LYS A 390 13.80 -3.68 -11.81
C LYS A 390 14.40 -2.95 -13.01
N GLY A 391 14.60 -1.64 -12.92
CA GLY A 391 15.15 -0.88 -14.04
C GLY A 391 14.22 -0.72 -15.23
N ASN A 392 12.91 -0.91 -15.04
CA ASN A 392 11.93 -0.80 -16.12
C ASN A 392 11.55 0.64 -16.44
N LEU A 393 12.05 1.61 -15.66
CA LEU A 393 12.08 2.99 -16.08
C LEU A 393 13.24 3.13 -17.07
N SER A 394 12.88 3.21 -18.35
CA SER A 394 13.74 3.68 -19.43
C SER A 394 14.24 5.08 -19.10
N LEU A 395 15.30 5.17 -18.31
CA LEU A 395 16.18 6.33 -18.31
C LEU A 395 16.87 6.32 -19.67
N ARG A 396 16.17 6.78 -20.71
CA ARG A 396 16.85 7.38 -21.85
C ARG A 396 17.74 8.46 -21.26
N ALA A 397 19.04 8.32 -21.49
CA ALA A 397 20.03 9.30 -21.15
C ALA A 397 19.62 10.65 -21.76
N GLU A 398 19.06 11.51 -20.92
CA GLU A 398 19.45 12.91 -20.84
C GLU A 398 19.57 13.22 -19.35
N PRO A 399 20.62 13.92 -18.89
CA PRO A 399 20.60 14.57 -17.60
C PRO A 399 19.62 15.75 -17.69
N GLU A 400 18.32 15.47 -17.77
CA GLU A 400 17.32 16.53 -17.69
C GLU A 400 17.31 17.09 -16.26
N PRO A 401 17.27 18.43 -16.11
CA PRO A 401 17.13 19.04 -14.80
C PRO A 401 15.81 18.57 -14.19
N ILE A 402 15.90 18.05 -12.96
CA ILE A 402 14.83 17.84 -11.97
C ILE A 402 13.43 17.79 -12.60
N PRO A 403 12.76 16.62 -12.67
CA PRO A 403 11.45 16.55 -13.28
C PRO A 403 10.53 17.55 -12.58
N THR A 404 10.07 18.55 -13.33
CA THR A 404 9.07 19.48 -12.82
C THR A 404 7.92 18.65 -12.26
N GLN A 405 7.52 18.97 -11.03
CA GLN A 405 6.50 18.35 -10.18
C GLN A 405 5.21 17.88 -10.90
N LYS A 406 4.98 18.39 -12.11
CA LYS A 406 3.84 18.20 -13.01
C LYS A 406 3.77 16.83 -13.70
N ARG A 407 4.88 16.26 -14.23
CA ARG A 407 4.85 14.95 -14.93
C ARG A 407 4.62 13.78 -13.97
N ALA A 408 5.23 13.83 -12.79
CA ALA A 408 4.91 12.92 -11.68
C ALA A 408 3.45 13.05 -11.23
N TRP A 409 2.89 14.27 -11.26
CA TRP A 409 1.49 14.55 -10.91
C TRP A 409 0.47 13.96 -11.88
N ASP A 410 0.76 13.92 -13.18
CA ASP A 410 -0.18 13.38 -14.18
C ASP A 410 -0.15 11.84 -14.23
N GLY A 411 1.01 11.21 -13.98
CA GLY A 411 1.11 9.78 -13.69
C GLY A 411 0.42 9.42 -12.37
N PHE A 412 0.60 10.25 -11.33
CA PHE A 412 -0.09 10.15 -10.04
C PHE A 412 -1.62 10.21 -10.21
N LYS A 413 -2.18 11.16 -10.98
CA LYS A 413 -3.63 11.26 -11.24
C LYS A 413 -4.22 10.00 -11.88
N ARG A 414 -3.60 9.50 -12.96
CA ARG A 414 -4.13 8.38 -13.74
C ARG A 414 -4.06 7.05 -12.98
N LEU A 415 -2.99 6.83 -12.20
CA LEU A 415 -2.87 5.62 -11.39
C LEU A 415 -3.63 5.70 -10.06
N GLN A 416 -3.65 6.86 -9.39
CA GLN A 416 -4.50 7.12 -8.21
C GLN A 416 -5.94 6.77 -8.54
N PHE A 417 -6.46 7.18 -9.70
CA PHE A 417 -7.83 6.85 -10.11
C PHE A 417 -8.07 5.33 -10.10
N ASN A 418 -7.20 4.53 -10.71
CA ASN A 418 -7.35 3.07 -10.75
C ASN A 418 -7.10 2.38 -9.41
N SER A 419 -6.12 2.83 -8.61
CA SER A 419 -5.83 2.27 -7.28
C SER A 419 -6.86 2.68 -6.21
N VAL A 420 -7.40 3.89 -6.29
CA VAL A 420 -8.50 4.38 -5.46
C VAL A 420 -9.78 3.67 -5.86
N ILE A 421 -10.04 3.45 -7.16
CA ILE A 421 -11.18 2.63 -7.63
C ILE A 421 -11.04 1.18 -7.15
N THR A 422 -9.86 0.57 -7.21
CA THR A 422 -9.68 -0.80 -6.71
C THR A 422 -9.79 -0.88 -5.19
N CYS A 423 -9.26 0.08 -4.43
CA CYS A 423 -9.47 0.16 -2.98
C CYS A 423 -10.94 0.45 -2.62
N LEU A 424 -11.61 1.33 -3.36
CA LEU A 424 -13.05 1.61 -3.22
C LEU A 424 -13.91 0.42 -3.66
N ALA A 425 -13.46 -0.40 -4.62
CA ALA A 425 -14.14 -1.62 -5.06
C ALA A 425 -13.94 -2.76 -4.07
N ILE A 426 -12.74 -2.93 -3.51
CA ILE A 426 -12.48 -3.86 -2.40
C ILE A 426 -13.25 -3.41 -1.14
N PHE A 427 -13.32 -2.10 -0.88
CA PHE A 427 -14.17 -1.53 0.17
C PHE A 427 -15.65 -1.73 -0.13
N ALA A 428 -16.11 -1.57 -1.38
CA ALA A 428 -17.48 -1.84 -1.78
C ALA A 428 -17.80 -3.34 -1.70
N LEU A 429 -16.84 -4.23 -1.97
CA LEU A 429 -16.95 -5.68 -1.82
C LEU A 429 -16.95 -6.11 -0.35
N ALA A 430 -16.14 -5.47 0.50
CA ALA A 430 -16.15 -5.66 1.95
C ALA A 430 -17.41 -5.04 2.60
N TRP A 431 -17.90 -3.93 2.06
CA TRP A 431 -19.14 -3.27 2.43
C TRP A 431 -20.34 -4.07 1.95
N THR A 432 -20.30 -4.73 0.79
CA THR A 432 -21.36 -5.61 0.36
C THR A 432 -21.34 -6.92 1.13
N THR A 433 -20.20 -7.52 1.47
CA THR A 433 -20.17 -8.71 2.34
C THR A 433 -20.62 -8.37 3.77
N PHE A 434 -20.23 -7.21 4.33
CA PHE A 434 -20.74 -6.70 5.60
C PHE A 434 -22.24 -6.31 5.53
N ALA A 435 -22.68 -5.70 4.43
CA ALA A 435 -24.09 -5.36 4.19
C ALA A 435 -24.96 -6.58 3.84
N ILE A 436 -24.37 -7.69 3.35
CA ILE A 436 -25.04 -8.99 3.15
C ILE A 436 -25.20 -9.70 4.50
N GLU A 437 -24.23 -9.57 5.40
CA GLU A 437 -24.32 -10.10 6.77
C GLU A 437 -25.33 -9.29 7.63
N VAL A 438 -25.39 -7.97 7.43
CA VAL A 438 -26.41 -7.07 8.02
C VAL A 438 -27.77 -7.17 7.28
N GLY A 439 -27.77 -7.60 6.02
CA GLY A 439 -28.93 -7.63 5.12
C GLY A 439 -29.83 -8.86 5.26
N LYS A 440 -29.51 -9.82 6.14
CA LYS A 440 -30.36 -10.98 6.43
C LYS A 440 -31.46 -10.74 7.48
N ILE A 441 -31.64 -9.51 7.96
CA ILE A 441 -32.76 -9.13 8.84
C ILE A 441 -33.60 -8.05 8.12
N GLY A 442 -34.80 -8.47 7.71
CA GLY A 442 -35.53 -7.99 6.52
C GLY A 442 -36.37 -6.69 6.58
N PRO A 443 -37.16 -6.42 5.52
CA PRO A 443 -37.49 -5.09 5.04
C PRO A 443 -38.98 -4.72 5.18
N GLU A 444 -39.32 -3.91 6.17
CA GLU A 444 -40.56 -3.07 6.16
C GLU A 444 -40.23 -1.58 6.40
N ARG A 445 -38.98 -1.22 6.09
CA ARG A 445 -38.57 0.15 5.73
C ARG A 445 -39.00 0.44 4.29
N ILE A 446 -39.22 1.73 3.98
CA ILE A 446 -39.44 2.35 2.64
C ILE A 446 -40.92 2.61 2.26
N VAL A 447 -41.64 3.46 3.02
CA VAL A 447 -42.74 4.27 2.44
C VAL A 447 -42.77 5.64 3.15
N VAL A 448 -42.41 6.68 2.39
CA VAL A 448 -42.79 8.10 2.56
C VAL A 448 -41.98 8.93 3.57
N LEU A 449 -40.77 9.24 3.12
CA LEU A 449 -40.14 10.55 3.28
C LEU A 449 -41.00 11.59 2.55
N SER A 450 -41.56 12.58 3.24
CA SER A 450 -41.51 13.98 2.79
C SER A 450 -42.18 14.90 3.82
N SER A 451 -41.47 15.98 4.15
CA SER A 451 -41.92 17.18 4.87
C SER A 451 -42.03 17.11 6.41
N ASN A 452 -41.07 17.81 7.03
CA ASN A 452 -41.15 18.55 8.30
C ASN A 452 -40.52 17.98 9.60
N ILE A 453 -39.20 18.18 9.69
CA ILE A 453 -38.44 18.85 10.79
C ILE A 453 -38.32 18.11 12.16
N TYR A 454 -37.07 18.06 12.65
CA TYR A 454 -36.50 17.63 13.95
C TYR A 454 -35.92 16.19 14.04
N TRP A 455 -34.59 16.05 13.84
CA TRP A 455 -33.82 14.85 14.20
C TRP A 455 -33.38 14.89 15.67
N LYS A 456 -33.91 13.98 16.50
CA LYS A 456 -33.29 13.49 17.74
C LYS A 456 -33.15 11.97 17.56
N LEU A 457 -31.93 11.46 17.43
CA LEU A 457 -31.67 10.01 17.38
C LEU A 457 -31.44 9.49 18.81
N PRO A 458 -32.13 8.40 19.21
CA PRO A 458 -32.05 7.84 20.54
C PRO A 458 -30.80 6.95 20.74
N ILE A 459 -30.16 7.07 21.91
CA ILE A 459 -28.94 6.33 22.27
C ILE A 459 -29.36 4.92 22.76
N GLU A 460 -29.39 3.88 21.92
CA GLU A 460 -29.77 2.52 22.37
C GLU A 460 -28.64 1.79 23.14
N PHE A 461 -28.86 1.60 24.44
CA PHE A 461 -28.12 0.83 25.44
C PHE A 461 -28.97 -0.36 25.97
N GLY A 462 -29.67 -1.08 25.09
CA GLY A 462 -30.68 -2.10 25.45
C GLY A 462 -30.23 -3.27 26.36
N HIS A 463 -28.94 -3.33 26.73
CA HIS A 463 -28.38 -4.31 27.68
C HIS A 463 -27.22 -3.73 28.52
N ALA A 464 -27.19 -2.41 28.78
CA ALA A 464 -26.09 -1.81 29.53
C ALA A 464 -26.06 -2.28 31.00
N GLN A 465 -24.91 -2.81 31.43
CA GLN A 465 -24.61 -3.07 32.84
C GLN A 465 -23.90 -1.84 33.43
N MET A 466 -24.67 -0.97 34.09
CA MET A 466 -24.21 0.28 34.72
C MET A 466 -24.54 0.27 36.23
N GLN A 467 -24.43 -0.89 36.86
CA GLN A 467 -24.59 -1.01 38.30
C GLN A 467 -23.50 -0.18 39.00
N ASP A 468 -23.88 0.59 40.02
CA ASP A 468 -22.99 1.49 40.77
C ASP A 468 -22.34 2.63 39.96
N ALA A 469 -22.81 2.91 38.73
CA ALA A 469 -22.21 3.94 37.88
C ALA A 469 -22.47 5.38 38.39
N ASP A 470 -21.45 6.24 38.34
CA ASP A 470 -21.61 7.68 38.58
C ASP A 470 -21.92 8.43 37.28
N LEU A 471 -23.19 8.75 37.07
CA LEU A 471 -23.77 9.42 35.91
C LEU A 471 -24.33 10.81 36.26
N LYS A 472 -23.79 11.43 37.31
CA LYS A 472 -24.22 12.75 37.78
C LYS A 472 -24.03 13.83 36.72
N ASN A 473 -25.08 14.61 36.47
CA ASN A 473 -25.18 15.62 35.39
C ASN A 473 -25.02 15.08 33.96
N ALA A 474 -25.09 13.76 33.73
CA ALA A 474 -24.96 13.20 32.38
C ALA A 474 -26.13 13.65 31.47
N ASP A 475 -25.84 13.93 30.20
CA ASP A 475 -26.88 14.10 29.18
C ASP A 475 -27.17 12.75 28.51
N LEU A 476 -28.30 12.16 28.91
CA LEU A 476 -28.85 10.90 28.42
C LEU A 476 -30.20 11.16 27.75
N SER A 477 -30.40 12.34 27.16
CA SER A 477 -31.68 12.66 26.52
C SER A 477 -31.88 11.80 25.28
N SER A 478 -33.11 11.31 25.10
CA SER A 478 -33.47 10.32 24.09
C SER A 478 -32.71 8.99 24.23
N VAL A 479 -32.08 8.69 25.37
CA VAL A 479 -31.47 7.37 25.56
C VAL A 479 -32.52 6.25 25.51
N ASP A 480 -32.21 5.13 24.87
CA ASP A 480 -32.94 3.88 25.01
C ASP A 480 -32.16 2.95 25.96
N LEU A 481 -32.64 2.84 27.19
CA LEU A 481 -32.14 1.93 28.22
C LEU A 481 -33.14 0.80 28.47
N ARG A 482 -33.89 0.35 27.45
CA ARG A 482 -34.83 -0.77 27.60
C ARG A 482 -34.12 -1.95 28.25
N ARG A 483 -34.65 -2.46 29.35
CA ARG A 483 -34.06 -3.61 30.09
C ARG A 483 -32.63 -3.36 30.63
N GLY A 484 -32.16 -2.11 30.69
CA GLY A 484 -30.86 -1.76 31.25
C GLY A 484 -30.76 -2.01 32.76
N LEU A 485 -29.53 -2.27 33.25
CA LEU A 485 -29.24 -2.50 34.66
C LEU A 485 -28.56 -1.26 35.27
N LEU A 486 -29.33 -0.41 35.96
CA LEU A 486 -28.87 0.81 36.65
C LEU A 486 -29.16 0.74 38.16
N MET A 487 -29.02 -0.45 38.74
CA MET A 487 -29.16 -0.64 40.17
C MET A 487 -28.05 0.16 40.89
N ASP A 488 -28.41 0.85 41.96
CA ASP A 488 -27.47 1.65 42.77
C ASP A 488 -26.74 2.79 42.03
N ALA A 489 -27.11 3.09 40.77
CA ALA A 489 -26.47 4.13 39.97
C ALA A 489 -26.77 5.56 40.47
N ASN A 490 -25.80 6.46 40.35
CA ASN A 490 -25.95 7.87 40.67
C ASN A 490 -26.31 8.70 39.42
N LEU A 491 -27.58 9.05 39.26
CA LEU A 491 -28.14 9.84 38.16
C LEU A 491 -28.59 11.25 38.60
N GLU A 492 -27.98 11.79 39.67
CA GLU A 492 -28.34 13.10 40.20
C GLU A 492 -28.21 14.17 39.10
N LYS A 493 -29.26 14.96 38.86
CA LYS A 493 -29.33 15.99 37.81
C LYS A 493 -29.12 15.49 36.37
N ALA A 494 -29.12 14.19 36.13
CA ALA A 494 -29.01 13.65 34.77
C ALA A 494 -30.21 14.06 33.90
N ASN A 495 -29.99 14.24 32.60
CA ASN A 495 -31.04 14.51 31.63
C ASN A 495 -31.44 13.22 30.93
N LEU A 496 -32.59 12.65 31.26
CA LEU A 496 -33.17 11.41 30.67
C LEU A 496 -34.43 11.70 29.85
N SER A 497 -34.60 12.96 29.39
CA SER A 497 -35.83 13.39 28.73
C SER A 497 -36.02 12.69 27.39
N ILE A 498 -37.26 12.27 27.08
CA ILE A 498 -37.63 11.54 25.85
C ILE A 498 -36.95 10.16 25.74
N GLY A 499 -36.33 9.66 26.82
CA GLY A 499 -35.70 8.34 26.81
C GLY A 499 -36.69 7.18 26.82
N ASP A 500 -36.33 6.06 26.20
CA ASP A 500 -37.01 4.77 26.30
C ASP A 500 -36.39 3.96 27.45
N LEU A 501 -37.08 3.92 28.58
CA LEU A 501 -36.63 3.30 29.84
C LEU A 501 -37.57 2.14 30.22
N ARG A 502 -38.17 1.47 29.22
CA ARG A 502 -39.11 0.38 29.49
C ARG A 502 -38.38 -0.81 30.08
N GLU A 503 -38.93 -1.39 31.14
CA GLU A 503 -38.36 -2.58 31.81
C GLU A 503 -36.94 -2.36 32.39
N THR A 504 -36.47 -1.12 32.51
CA THR A 504 -35.16 -0.79 33.10
C THR A 504 -35.15 -1.05 34.61
N PHE A 505 -34.01 -1.50 35.13
CA PHE A 505 -33.79 -1.76 36.56
C PHE A 505 -33.11 -0.56 37.22
N PHE A 506 -33.89 0.26 37.93
CA PHE A 506 -33.47 1.43 38.71
C PHE A 506 -33.54 1.19 40.24
N THR A 507 -33.50 -0.06 40.69
CA THR A 507 -33.56 -0.39 42.12
C THR A 507 -32.48 0.38 42.90
N ARG A 508 -32.88 1.17 43.91
CA ARG A 508 -32.02 2.04 44.73
C ARG A 508 -31.25 3.14 43.96
N ALA A 509 -31.57 3.42 42.70
CA ALA A 509 -30.88 4.46 41.93
C ALA A 509 -31.17 5.88 42.46
N ASN A 510 -30.18 6.76 42.38
CA ASN A 510 -30.31 8.17 42.75
C ASN A 510 -30.70 9.04 41.55
N LEU A 511 -31.99 9.32 41.36
CA LEU A 511 -32.55 10.17 40.29
C LEU A 511 -32.91 11.59 40.77
N LYS A 512 -32.32 12.04 41.88
CA LYS A 512 -32.63 13.35 42.49
C LYS A 512 -32.37 14.47 41.48
N ARG A 513 -33.37 15.34 41.30
CA ARG A 513 -33.37 16.47 40.34
C ARG A 513 -33.15 16.05 38.88
N ALA A 514 -33.30 14.77 38.52
CA ALA A 514 -33.18 14.32 37.14
C ALA A 514 -34.31 14.88 36.26
N ASN A 515 -34.03 15.04 34.97
CA ASN A 515 -35.01 15.46 33.97
C ASN A 515 -35.53 14.26 33.18
N LEU A 516 -36.74 13.79 33.50
CA LEU A 516 -37.42 12.62 32.88
C LEU A 516 -38.63 13.06 32.03
N LYS A 517 -38.62 14.29 31.52
CA LYS A 517 -39.74 14.84 30.73
C LYS A 517 -40.00 13.96 29.51
N PHE A 518 -41.25 13.53 29.32
CA PHE A 518 -41.69 12.66 28.21
C PHE A 518 -40.97 11.30 28.09
N ALA A 519 -40.26 10.84 29.12
CA ALA A 519 -39.63 9.53 29.12
C ALA A 519 -40.66 8.39 29.20
N ASP A 520 -40.33 7.23 28.64
CA ASP A 520 -41.15 6.02 28.69
C ASP A 520 -40.60 5.03 29.72
N LEU A 521 -41.19 4.98 30.91
CA LEU A 521 -40.81 4.08 32.02
C LEU A 521 -41.82 2.92 32.19
N ARG A 522 -42.55 2.53 31.15
CA ARG A 522 -43.53 1.43 31.28
C ARG A 522 -42.82 0.15 31.74
N ASN A 523 -43.41 -0.51 32.74
CA ASN A 523 -42.86 -1.72 33.37
C ASN A 523 -41.45 -1.59 34.01
N ALA A 524 -40.92 -0.37 34.22
CA ALA A 524 -39.62 -0.18 34.88
C ALA A 524 -39.66 -0.60 36.37
N PHE A 525 -38.51 -1.03 36.90
CA PHE A 525 -38.33 -1.44 38.29
C PHE A 525 -37.65 -0.32 39.09
N LEU A 526 -38.40 0.37 39.94
CA LEU A 526 -37.97 1.59 40.66
C LEU A 526 -38.07 1.41 42.19
N TYR A 527 -37.90 0.19 42.68
CA TYR A 527 -37.90 -0.10 44.12
C TYR A 527 -36.84 0.73 44.85
N ASP A 528 -37.21 1.43 45.92
CA ASP A 528 -36.32 2.29 46.72
C ASP A 528 -35.58 3.42 45.93
N ALA A 529 -36.03 3.76 44.72
CA ALA A 529 -35.39 4.79 43.92
C ALA A 529 -35.66 6.22 44.48
N ASN A 530 -34.66 7.11 44.37
CA ASN A 530 -34.79 8.49 44.82
C ASN A 530 -35.17 9.44 43.67
N LEU A 531 -36.44 9.84 43.58
CA LEU A 531 -36.96 10.78 42.58
C LEU A 531 -37.20 12.20 43.17
N GLU A 532 -36.53 12.56 44.26
CA GLU A 532 -36.70 13.87 44.91
C GLU A 532 -36.48 15.01 43.89
N LYS A 533 -37.49 15.88 43.74
CA LYS A 533 -37.48 17.03 42.82
C LYS A 533 -37.23 16.67 41.34
N ALA A 534 -37.43 15.42 40.94
CA ALA A 534 -37.33 15.01 39.53
C ALA A 534 -38.46 15.63 38.69
N ASN A 535 -38.17 15.89 37.41
CA ASN A 535 -39.14 16.41 36.45
C ASN A 535 -39.70 15.26 35.58
N LEU A 536 -40.92 14.82 35.89
CA LEU A 536 -41.61 13.70 35.21
C LEU A 536 -42.77 14.19 34.31
N ARG A 537 -42.75 15.46 33.90
CA ARG A 537 -43.83 16.01 33.07
C ARG A 537 -44.02 15.18 31.79
N GLY A 538 -45.24 14.68 31.57
CA GLY A 538 -45.60 13.89 30.39
C GLY A 538 -44.96 12.50 30.31
N ALA A 539 -44.31 12.01 31.37
CA ALA A 539 -43.70 10.68 31.39
C ALA A 539 -44.77 9.57 31.43
N LYS A 540 -44.45 8.40 30.85
CA LYS A 540 -45.32 7.20 30.86
C LYS A 540 -44.81 6.20 31.89
N LEU A 541 -45.58 5.93 32.94
CA LEU A 541 -45.21 5.00 34.03
C LEU A 541 -46.16 3.79 34.14
N GLY A 542 -46.93 3.48 33.10
CA GLY A 542 -47.87 2.36 33.15
C GLY A 542 -47.19 1.02 33.45
N GLY A 543 -47.63 0.32 34.49
CA GLY A 543 -47.03 -0.95 34.94
C GLY A 543 -45.72 -0.81 35.73
N ALA A 544 -45.20 0.41 35.93
CA ALA A 544 -43.97 0.63 36.70
C ALA A 544 -44.13 0.18 38.16
N ARG A 545 -43.08 -0.45 38.70
CA ARG A 545 -43.05 -0.95 40.08
C ARG A 545 -42.35 0.07 40.98
N LEU A 546 -43.13 0.79 41.78
CA LEU A 546 -42.72 2.01 42.49
C LEU A 546 -42.74 1.87 44.01
N LYS A 547 -42.79 0.65 44.55
CA LYS A 547 -42.83 0.42 46.00
C LYS A 547 -41.61 1.11 46.66
N ASP A 548 -41.89 1.90 47.70
CA ASP A 548 -40.91 2.63 48.52
C ASP A 548 -40.08 3.71 47.81
N ALA A 549 -40.38 4.06 46.55
CA ALA A 549 -39.74 5.17 45.84
C ALA A 549 -40.07 6.56 46.45
N ASN A 550 -39.09 7.46 46.52
CA ASN A 550 -39.25 8.81 47.08
C ASN A 550 -39.66 9.84 46.01
N PHE A 551 -40.89 10.35 46.10
CA PHE A 551 -41.46 11.34 45.18
C PHE A 551 -41.45 12.79 45.70
N THR A 552 -40.75 13.09 46.80
CA THR A 552 -40.81 14.40 47.45
C THR A 552 -40.45 15.54 46.48
N GLY A 553 -41.44 16.40 46.20
CA GLY A 553 -41.31 17.54 45.29
C GLY A 553 -41.21 17.17 43.80
N ALA A 554 -41.46 15.93 43.41
CA ALA A 554 -41.49 15.51 42.01
C ALA A 554 -42.66 16.15 41.25
N ARG A 555 -42.45 16.46 39.97
CA ARG A 555 -43.41 17.15 39.11
C ARG A 555 -44.02 16.20 38.08
N LEU A 556 -45.30 15.87 38.24
CA LEU A 556 -46.03 14.83 37.49
C LEU A 556 -47.10 15.38 36.53
N LYS A 557 -47.06 16.67 36.18
CA LYS A 557 -48.02 17.27 35.22
C LYS A 557 -48.11 16.45 33.93
N GLU A 558 -49.32 16.15 33.46
CA GLU A 558 -49.57 15.39 32.22
C GLU A 558 -48.98 13.95 32.19
N ALA A 559 -48.43 13.43 33.31
CA ALA A 559 -47.87 12.08 33.37
C ALA A 559 -48.97 11.00 33.38
N ASP A 560 -48.66 9.80 32.89
CA ASP A 560 -49.57 8.65 32.88
C ASP A 560 -49.09 7.55 33.84
N LEU A 561 -49.77 7.43 34.98
CA LEU A 561 -49.50 6.46 36.03
C LEU A 561 -50.55 5.34 36.08
N ARG A 562 -51.44 5.22 35.09
CA ARG A 562 -52.45 4.15 35.06
C ARG A 562 -51.77 2.78 35.10
N LYS A 563 -52.29 1.86 35.93
CA LYS A 563 -51.72 0.51 36.13
C LYS A 563 -50.33 0.49 36.78
N SER A 564 -49.81 1.60 37.31
CA SER A 564 -48.58 1.59 38.12
C SER A 564 -48.88 1.18 39.57
N TYR A 565 -47.86 0.72 40.29
CA TYR A 565 -47.97 0.32 41.70
C TYR A 565 -47.55 1.46 42.64
N VAL A 566 -48.25 2.59 42.59
CA VAL A 566 -48.02 3.78 43.44
C VAL A 566 -49.06 3.87 44.57
N THR A 567 -48.67 4.41 45.73
CA THR A 567 -49.55 4.60 46.89
C THR A 567 -49.96 6.07 47.09
N GLN A 568 -51.04 6.33 47.84
CA GLN A 568 -51.49 7.70 48.16
C GLN A 568 -50.40 8.50 48.90
N ALA A 569 -49.71 7.86 49.86
CA ALA A 569 -48.64 8.51 50.64
C ALA A 569 -47.50 9.04 49.75
N GLN A 570 -47.14 8.31 48.69
CA GLN A 570 -46.13 8.77 47.72
C GLN A 570 -46.62 9.96 46.91
N LEU A 571 -47.89 9.97 46.50
CA LEU A 571 -48.49 11.07 45.72
C LEU A 571 -48.70 12.34 46.55
N ASP A 572 -48.94 12.24 47.86
CA ASP A 572 -49.15 13.39 48.75
C ASP A 572 -47.94 14.34 48.83
N THR A 573 -46.76 13.82 48.49
CA THR A 573 -45.47 14.53 48.45
C THR A 573 -45.08 15.04 47.07
N ALA A 574 -45.83 14.68 46.02
CA ALA A 574 -45.64 15.12 44.65
C ALA A 574 -46.71 16.16 44.24
N CYS A 575 -46.59 16.70 43.02
CA CYS A 575 -47.62 17.56 42.46
C CYS A 575 -47.88 17.28 40.97
N GLY A 576 -49.10 17.50 40.51
CA GLY A 576 -49.50 17.34 39.12
C GLY A 576 -50.55 18.35 38.67
N ASP A 577 -51.38 17.96 37.71
CA ASP A 577 -52.52 18.73 37.22
C ASP A 577 -53.68 17.81 36.82
N ALA A 578 -54.80 18.39 36.37
CA ALA A 578 -55.99 17.65 35.95
C ALA A 578 -55.76 16.71 34.75
N LYS A 579 -54.64 16.85 34.03
CA LYS A 579 -54.29 15.99 32.89
C LYS A 579 -53.45 14.79 33.31
N THR A 580 -52.91 14.77 34.53
CA THR A 580 -52.21 13.61 35.09
C THR A 580 -53.18 12.45 35.25
N LYS A 581 -52.85 11.29 34.69
CA LYS A 581 -53.70 10.08 34.74
C LYS A 581 -53.24 9.18 35.89
N LEU A 582 -54.12 8.91 36.85
CA LEU A 582 -53.82 8.12 38.05
C LEU A 582 -54.50 6.74 38.02
N PRO A 583 -54.02 5.77 38.82
CA PRO A 583 -54.80 4.59 39.17
C PRO A 583 -56.14 4.95 39.86
N PRO A 584 -57.17 4.07 39.79
CA PRO A 584 -58.46 4.31 40.44
C PRO A 584 -58.31 4.52 41.95
N GLY A 585 -59.05 5.47 42.52
CA GLY A 585 -59.10 5.72 43.97
C GLY A 585 -57.98 6.60 44.54
N LEU A 586 -57.07 7.12 43.72
CA LEU A 586 -55.96 7.99 44.14
C LEU A 586 -56.18 9.46 43.74
N THR A 587 -55.63 10.38 44.52
CA THR A 587 -55.73 11.84 44.29
C THR A 587 -54.34 12.50 44.31
N LEU A 588 -54.19 13.65 43.64
CA LEU A 588 -52.92 14.38 43.53
C LEU A 588 -53.12 15.89 43.66
N LYS A 589 -52.23 16.55 44.41
CA LYS A 589 -52.24 18.00 44.62
C LYS A 589 -51.75 18.76 43.38
N SER A 590 -52.30 19.95 43.13
CA SER A 590 -51.85 20.82 42.04
C SER A 590 -50.47 21.42 42.34
N CYS A 591 -49.60 21.51 41.32
CA CYS A 591 -48.31 22.18 41.48
C CYS A 591 -48.47 23.69 41.66
N LYS A 592 -47.99 24.22 42.79
CA LYS A 592 -47.92 25.67 43.06
C LYS A 592 -47.19 26.39 41.91
N GLN A 593 -47.86 27.34 41.26
CA GLN A 593 -47.22 28.20 40.26
C GLN A 593 -46.24 29.13 40.96
N LYS A 594 -45.02 29.23 40.43
CA LYS A 594 -44.07 30.27 40.85
C LYS A 594 -44.63 31.61 40.33
N PRO A 595 -44.77 32.66 41.15
CA PRO A 595 -45.22 33.96 40.66
C PRO A 595 -44.27 34.42 39.55
N SER A 596 -44.80 34.75 38.38
CA SER A 596 -44.00 35.32 37.29
C SER A 596 -43.67 36.77 37.67
N ASN A 597 -42.45 37.02 38.10
CA ASN A 597 -41.94 38.38 38.11
C ASN A 597 -41.85 38.84 36.64
N ARG A 598 -42.66 39.85 36.31
CA ARG A 598 -42.53 40.66 35.10
C ARG A 598 -41.19 41.39 35.09
#